data_AF-A0A7K0U7C9-F1
#
_entry.id   AF-A0A7K0U7C9-F1
#
_cell.length_a   1.000
_cell.length_b   1.000
_cell.length_c   1.000
_cell.angle_alpha   90.00
_cell.angle_beta   90.00
_cell.angle_gamma   90.00
#
_symmetry.space_group_name_H-M   'P 1'
#
loop_
_entity.id
_entity.type
_entity.pdbx_description
1 polymer ?
#
loop_
_entity_poly.entity_id
_entity_poly.type
_entity_poly.pdbx_seq_one_letter_code
_entity_poly.pdbx_strand_id
1 'polypeptide(L)' 'MATTIDRKIKAVGCHASQVGEETEWLPEVIRDRAAAAGAEVGVEFAEAFRRLQIS' A
#
# COMPACT_ATOMS: atom_id res chain seq x y z
N MET A 1 5.98 -4.20 14.07
CA MET A 1 6.26 -2.91 13.39
C MET A 1 6.69 -3.21 11.98
N ALA A 2 5.76 -3.20 11.04
CA ALA A 2 6.08 -3.27 9.61
C ALA A 2 6.90 -2.03 9.18
N THR A 3 8.19 -2.22 8.91
CA THR A 3 9.18 -1.13 8.81
C THR A 3 9.10 -0.29 7.53
N THR A 4 8.25 -0.67 6.56
CA THR A 4 8.22 -0.06 5.22
C THR A 4 6.89 0.58 4.83
N ILE A 5 5.81 0.36 5.58
CA ILE A 5 4.48 0.86 5.19
C ILE A 5 4.42 2.41 5.16
N ASP A 6 5.00 3.08 6.16
CA ASP A 6 5.04 4.55 6.20
C ASP A 6 5.94 5.13 5.10
N ARG A 7 6.99 4.40 4.70
CA ARG A 7 7.83 4.77 3.55
C ARG A 7 7.04 4.69 2.25
N LYS A 8 6.20 3.66 2.08
CA LYS A 8 5.28 3.55 0.94
C LYS A 8 4.29 4.71 0.90
N ILE A 9 3.66 5.04 2.03
CA ILE A 9 2.71 6.16 2.13
C ILE A 9 3.39 7.48 1.73
N LYS A 10 4.57 7.76 2.28
CA LYS A 10 5.36 8.96 1.93
C LYS A 10 5.73 8.98 0.45
N ALA A 11 6.18 7.86 -0.10
CA ALA A 11 6.56 7.76 -1.51
C ALA A 11 5.38 8.03 -2.45
N VAL A 12 4.20 7.46 -2.15
CA VAL A 12 2.98 7.72 -2.94
C VAL A 12 2.55 9.19 -2.80
N GLY A 13 2.65 9.76 -1.60
CA GLY A 13 2.32 11.17 -1.35
C GLY A 13 3.17 12.18 -2.13
N CYS A 14 4.38 11.81 -2.57
CA CYS A 14 5.18 12.67 -3.46
C CYS A 14 4.51 12.95 -4.82
N HIS A 15 3.53 12.14 -5.22
CA HIS A 15 2.81 12.29 -6.49
C HIS A 15 1.53 13.12 -6.32
N ALA A 16 1.61 14.31 -5.70
CA ALA A 16 0.47 15.16 -5.34
C ALA A 16 -0.50 15.43 -6.52
N SER A 17 -0.01 15.59 -7.75
CA SER A 17 -0.87 15.77 -8.93
C SER A 17 -1.77 14.56 -9.27
N GLN A 18 -1.47 13.39 -8.70
CA GLN A 18 -2.22 12.15 -8.90
C GLN A 18 -3.14 11.81 -7.72
N VAL A 19 -2.71 12.17 -6.50
CA VAL A 19 -3.43 11.84 -5.26
C VAL A 19 -4.18 13.04 -4.65
N GLY A 20 -4.14 14.19 -5.31
CA GLY A 20 -4.63 15.45 -4.76
C GLY A 20 -3.63 16.10 -3.81
N GLU A 21 -3.78 17.40 -3.60
CA GLU A 21 -2.95 18.15 -2.64
C GLU A 21 -3.35 17.84 -1.19
N GLU A 22 -4.63 17.53 -0.95
CA GLU A 22 -5.13 17.00 0.32
C GLU A 22 -4.99 15.48 0.35
N THR A 23 -3.96 15.01 1.05
CA THR A 23 -3.58 13.58 1.10
C THR A 23 -4.05 12.87 2.38
N GLU A 24 -5.00 13.45 3.13
CA GLU A 24 -5.47 12.90 4.41
C GLU A 24 -6.06 11.49 4.29
N TRP A 25 -6.67 11.16 3.14
CA TRP A 25 -7.22 9.83 2.84
C TRP A 25 -6.16 8.77 2.50
N LEU A 26 -4.96 9.19 2.08
CA LEU A 26 -3.95 8.31 1.48
C LEU A 26 -3.39 7.26 2.46
N PRO A 27 -3.06 7.60 3.72
CA PRO A 27 -2.55 6.62 4.69
C PRO A 27 -3.55 5.50 4.99
N GLU A 28 -4.83 5.83 5.13
CA GLU A 28 -5.90 4.86 5.43
C GLU A 28 -6.05 3.86 4.29
N VAL A 29 -6.23 4.35 3.05
CA VAL A 29 -6.40 3.51 1.86
C VAL A 29 -5.19 2.58 1.63
N ILE A 30 -3.97 3.06 1.86
CA ILE A 30 -2.76 2.23 1.71
C ILE A 30 -2.69 1.16 2.80
N ARG A 31 -2.98 1.52 4.06
CA ARG A 31 -2.93 0.58 5.19
C ARG A 31 -4.00 -0.49 5.08
N ASP A 32 -5.23 -0.12 4.74
CA ASP A 32 -6.34 -1.07 4.60
C ASP A 32 -6.05 -2.13 3.54
N ARG A 33 -5.57 -1.70 2.37
CA ARG A 33 -5.20 -2.64 1.29
C ARG A 33 -4.04 -3.55 1.68
N ALA A 34 -3.01 -2.99 2.32
CA ALA A 34 -1.86 -3.77 2.75
C ALA A 34 -2.22 -4.74 3.89
N ALA A 35 -3.14 -4.36 4.78
CA ALA A 35 -3.63 -5.18 5.88
C ALA A 35 -4.49 -6.34 5.35
N ALA A 36 -5.37 -6.07 4.38
CA ALA A 36 -6.16 -7.10 3.72
C ALA A 36 -5.25 -8.17 3.08
N ALA A 37 -4.21 -7.75 2.35
CA ALA A 37 -3.23 -8.67 1.78
C ALA A 37 -2.39 -9.38 2.86
N GLY A 38 -2.04 -8.69 3.95
CA GLY A 38 -1.28 -9.26 5.07
C GLY A 38 -2.05 -10.35 5.80
N ALA A 39 -3.35 -10.15 5.99
CA ALA A 39 -4.24 -11.11 6.63
C ALA A 39 -4.29 -12.46 5.90
N GLU A 40 -4.17 -12.48 4.57
CA GLU A 40 -4.15 -13.72 3.77
C GLU A 40 -2.93 -14.62 4.08
N VAL A 41 -1.84 -14.05 4.61
CA VAL A 41 -0.57 -14.76 4.87
C VAL A 41 -0.08 -14.63 6.32
N GLY A 42 -0.90 -14.06 7.21
CA GLY A 42 -0.62 -13.97 8.66
C GLY A 42 0.40 -12.90 9.05
N VAL A 43 0.53 -11.82 8.29
CA VAL A 43 1.41 -10.67 8.62
C VAL A 43 0.63 -9.37 8.70
N GLU A 44 1.18 -8.37 9.38
CA GLU A 44 0.52 -7.05 9.60
C GLU A 44 0.19 -6.34 8.27
N PHE A 45 1.16 -6.26 7.36
CA PHE A 45 0.97 -5.66 6.03
C PHE A 45 1.73 -6.47 4.98
N ALA A 46 1.12 -6.67 3.81
CA ALA A 46 1.76 -7.30 2.64
C ALA A 46 1.40 -6.59 1.32
N GLU A 47 2.14 -6.91 0.26
CA GLU A 47 1.79 -6.56 -1.11
C GLU A 47 1.52 -7.84 -1.90
N ALA A 48 0.31 -7.93 -2.47
CA ALA A 48 -0.09 -9.06 -3.29
C ALA A 48 0.37 -8.89 -4.74
N PHE A 49 0.90 -9.98 -5.33
CA PHE A 49 1.31 -10.01 -6.74
C PHE A 49 0.57 -11.13 -7.47
N ARG A 50 0.07 -10.85 -8.67
CA ARG A 50 -0.48 -11.86 -9.58
C ARG A 50 0.55 -12.21 -10.65
N ARG A 51 1.00 -13.47 -10.71
CA ARG A 51 1.86 -13.99 -11.78
C ARG A 51 1.01 -14.47 -12.95
N LEU A 52 1.27 -13.97 -14.15
CA LEU A 52 0.68 -14.48 -15.39
C LEU A 52 1.73 -15.32 -16.13
N GLN A 53 1.34 -16.48 -16.65
CA GLN A 53 2.17 -17.30 -17.53
C GLN A 53 1.62 -17.15 -18.95
N ILE A 54 2.45 -16.65 -19.86
CA ILE A 54 2.09 -16.42 -21.27
C ILE A 54 2.82 -17.49 -22.08
N SER A 55 2.05 -18.34 -22.76
CA SER A 55 2.51 -19.42 -23.65
C SER A 55 2.47 -18.98 -25.10
#